data_AF-A0A661JFL3-F1
#
_entry.id   AF-A0A661JFL3-F1
#
_cell.length_a   1.000
_cell.length_b   1.000
_cell.length_c   1.000
_cell.angle_alpha   90.00
_cell.angle_beta   90.00
_cell.angle_gamma   90.00
#
_symmetry.space_group_name_H-M   'P 1'
#
loop_
_entity.id
_entity.type
_entity.pdbx_description
1 polymer ?
#
loop_
_entity_poly.entity_id
_entity_poly.type
_entity_poly.pdbx_seq_one_letter_code
_entity_poly.pdbx_strand_id
1 'polypeptide(L)'
;MERKRRYFLLKSKETNSYQHSDIEVDLDRCYQIISKGGNWIDEMEAVEVLNLYGIRCIKTEVAETKNELKEITQRIGYPVVLKINSAEIVHKSDVGEVILDTKNKKELEESYETLINRVKAAFSRVELFKVIVQKSAPCGIEIIDDVVFRLAPITKSEARDMISELKAHKILIGARESHLQI
;
A
#
# COMPACT_ATOMS: atom_id res chain seq x y z
N MET A 1 0.92 6.32 33.41
CA MET A 1 1.35 4.96 33.85
C MET A 1 1.51 3.96 32.70
N GLU A 2 0.75 4.07 31.61
CA GLU A 2 0.82 3.13 30.47
C GLU A 2 2.14 3.15 29.67
N ARG A 3 2.75 4.33 29.45
CA ARG A 3 4.03 4.43 28.69
C ARG A 3 5.19 3.65 29.33
N LYS A 4 5.32 3.68 30.66
CA LYS A 4 6.37 2.94 31.39
C LYS A 4 6.15 1.43 31.35
N ARG A 5 4.89 0.96 31.45
CA ARG A 5 4.52 -0.46 31.26
C ARG A 5 4.82 -0.95 29.85
N ARG A 6 4.50 -0.15 28.82
CA ARG A 6 4.73 -0.50 27.41
C ARG A 6 6.23 -0.61 27.09
N TYR A 7 7.05 0.29 27.65
CA TYR A 7 8.52 0.23 27.53
C TYR A 7 9.13 -0.98 28.27
N PHE A 8 8.59 -1.34 29.44
CA PHE A 8 9.03 -2.53 30.17
C PHE A 8 8.69 -3.83 29.42
N LEU A 9 7.49 -3.93 28.84
CA LEU A 9 7.05 -5.04 27.99
C LEU A 9 7.92 -5.21 26.72
N LEU A 10 8.37 -4.10 26.12
CA LEU A 10 9.32 -4.11 25.01
C LEU A 10 10.68 -4.71 25.40
N LYS A 11 11.20 -4.37 26.59
CA LYS A 11 12.46 -4.94 27.11
C LYS A 11 12.33 -6.39 27.55
N SER A 12 11.14 -6.84 27.92
CA SER A 12 10.90 -8.20 28.43
C SER A 12 10.47 -9.20 27.35
N LYS A 13 10.25 -8.78 26.09
CA LYS A 13 9.92 -9.70 24.99
C LYS A 13 11.22 -10.42 24.57
N GLU A 14 11.43 -11.62 25.09
CA GLU A 14 12.59 -12.45 24.76
C GLU A 14 12.60 -12.82 23.27
N THR A 15 13.54 -12.25 22.52
CA THR A 15 13.72 -12.46 21.07
C THR A 15 14.14 -13.89 20.70
N ASN A 16 14.53 -14.70 21.67
CA ASN A 16 15.07 -16.06 21.44
C ASN A 16 14.01 -17.12 21.11
N SER A 17 12.72 -16.82 21.23
CA SER A 17 11.62 -17.77 20.95
C SER A 17 10.98 -17.59 19.55
N TYR A 18 11.44 -16.62 18.77
CA TYR A 18 10.89 -16.33 17.45
C TYR A 18 11.63 -17.17 16.40
N GLN A 19 10.90 -18.09 15.77
CA GLN A 19 11.38 -18.68 14.52
C GLN A 19 11.33 -17.59 13.46
N HIS A 20 12.49 -17.24 12.90
CA HIS A 20 12.57 -16.40 11.72
C HIS A 20 11.81 -17.08 10.57
N SER A 21 11.12 -16.30 9.75
CA SER A 21 10.48 -16.81 8.54
C SER A 21 11.51 -17.53 7.68
N ASP A 22 11.11 -18.58 6.97
CA ASP A 22 11.95 -19.29 5.99
C ASP A 22 12.33 -18.43 4.76
N ILE A 23 11.99 -17.15 4.78
CA ILE A 23 12.27 -16.19 3.72
C ILE A 23 13.67 -15.63 3.97
N GLU A 24 14.59 -15.91 3.06
CA GLU A 24 15.87 -15.22 2.98
C GLU A 24 15.62 -13.79 2.47
N VAL A 25 15.94 -12.81 3.30
CA VAL A 25 15.74 -11.39 3.00
C VAL A 25 17.08 -10.75 2.67
N ASP A 26 17.17 -10.07 1.53
CA ASP A 26 18.32 -9.22 1.19
C ASP A 26 18.29 -7.94 2.03
N LEU A 27 18.85 -8.03 3.25
CA LEU A 27 18.91 -6.92 4.19
C LEU A 27 19.76 -5.76 3.67
N ASP A 28 20.84 -6.05 2.95
CA ASP A 28 21.72 -5.02 2.39
C ASP A 28 20.96 -4.16 1.38
N ARG A 29 20.17 -4.78 0.49
CA ARG A 29 19.31 -4.06 -0.44
C ARG A 29 18.24 -3.24 0.28
N CYS A 30 17.57 -3.81 1.28
CA CYS A 30 16.61 -3.08 2.10
C CYS A 30 17.23 -1.83 2.74
N TYR A 31 18.42 -1.97 3.35
CA TYR A 31 19.14 -0.84 3.94
C TYR A 31 19.54 0.19 2.89
N GLN A 32 20.00 -0.22 1.72
CA GLN A 32 20.32 0.71 0.64
C GLN A 32 19.12 1.55 0.21
N ILE A 33 17.92 0.96 0.15
CA ILE A 33 16.70 1.69 -0.21
C ILE A 33 16.30 2.67 0.90
N ILE A 34 16.22 2.18 2.14
CA ILE A 34 15.70 2.94 3.29
C ILE A 34 16.69 4.04 3.73
N SER A 35 17.99 3.87 3.48
CA SER A 35 19.03 4.82 3.89
C SER A 35 19.31 5.96 2.91
N LYS A 36 18.63 6.02 1.75
CA LYS A 36 18.83 7.07 0.73
C LYS A 36 18.59 8.51 1.23
N GLY A 37 17.97 8.69 2.40
CA GLY A 37 17.73 9.99 3.01
C GLY A 37 16.42 10.63 2.53
N GLY A 38 15.90 11.56 3.34
CA GLY A 38 14.51 12.02 3.24
C GLY A 38 13.60 11.09 4.04
N ASN A 39 12.68 11.65 4.83
CA ASN A 39 11.87 10.88 5.79
C ASN A 39 10.96 9.80 5.15
N TRP A 40 10.91 9.73 3.81
CA TRP A 40 10.00 8.92 3.02
C TRP A 40 10.73 8.33 1.80
N ILE A 41 10.41 7.08 1.45
CA ILE A 41 10.80 6.42 0.20
C ILE A 41 9.63 6.47 -0.79
N ASP A 42 9.90 6.33 -2.08
CA ASP A 42 8.83 6.30 -3.08
C ASP A 42 8.04 4.97 -3.06
N GLU A 43 6.92 4.91 -3.80
CA GLU A 43 6.04 3.74 -3.77
C GLU A 43 6.67 2.50 -4.42
N MET A 44 7.53 2.67 -5.42
CA MET A 44 8.23 1.54 -6.04
C MET A 44 9.31 0.99 -5.12
N GLU A 45 10.02 1.87 -4.42
CA GLU A 45 10.96 1.51 -3.37
C GLU A 45 10.27 0.78 -2.20
N ALA A 46 9.10 1.27 -1.77
CA ALA A 46 8.31 0.60 -0.75
C ALA A 46 7.85 -0.80 -1.21
N VAL A 47 7.34 -0.93 -2.44
CA VAL A 47 6.96 -2.23 -3.02
C VAL A 47 8.15 -3.17 -3.12
N GLU A 48 9.33 -2.66 -3.50
CA GLU A 48 10.56 -3.45 -3.57
C GLU A 48 10.93 -4.01 -2.19
N VAL A 49 10.98 -3.17 -1.15
CA VAL A 49 11.25 -3.60 0.22
C VAL A 49 10.23 -4.65 0.67
N LEU A 50 8.93 -4.41 0.47
CA LEU A 50 7.89 -5.37 0.86
C LEU A 50 8.07 -6.73 0.16
N ASN A 51 8.39 -6.74 -1.14
CA ASN A 51 8.66 -7.97 -1.88
C ASN A 51 9.91 -8.71 -1.38
N LEU A 52 10.97 -8.00 -0.97
CA LEU A 52 12.16 -8.60 -0.36
C LEU A 52 11.84 -9.32 0.96
N TYR A 53 10.85 -8.82 1.71
CA TYR A 53 10.29 -9.49 2.88
C TYR A 53 9.23 -10.57 2.55
N GLY A 54 9.00 -10.86 1.27
CA GLY A 54 8.00 -11.83 0.80
C GLY A 54 6.54 -11.38 0.98
N ILE A 55 6.31 -10.09 1.23
CA ILE A 55 4.98 -9.51 1.32
C ILE A 55 4.49 -9.21 -0.09
N ARG A 56 3.46 -9.94 -0.53
CA ARG A 56 2.90 -9.80 -1.88
C ARG A 56 2.19 -8.45 -2.03
N CYS A 57 2.71 -7.60 -2.89
CA CYS A 57 2.06 -6.37 -3.32
C CYS A 57 1.25 -6.54 -4.60
N ILE A 58 0.26 -5.67 -4.81
CA ILE A 58 -0.43 -5.57 -6.10
C ILE A 58 0.59 -5.17 -7.17
N LYS A 59 0.47 -5.78 -8.36
CA LYS A 59 1.32 -5.43 -9.49
C LYS A 59 1.25 -3.92 -9.77
N THR A 60 2.41 -3.29 -9.70
CA THR A 60 2.61 -1.85 -9.79
C THR A 60 3.65 -1.57 -10.85
N GLU A 61 3.34 -0.71 -11.81
CA GLU A 61 4.27 -0.28 -12.86
C GLU A 61 4.24 1.25 -12.95
N VAL A 62 5.32 1.86 -13.43
CA VAL A 62 5.44 3.32 -13.60
C VAL A 62 5.50 3.66 -15.08
N ALA A 63 4.65 4.60 -15.49
CA ALA A 63 4.66 5.21 -16.81
C ALA A 63 5.29 6.61 -16.73
N GLU A 64 6.29 6.87 -17.56
CA GLU A 64 6.90 8.20 -17.76
C GLU A 64 6.30 8.91 -18.97
N THR A 65 5.64 8.16 -19.87
CA THR A 65 4.98 8.71 -21.05
C THR A 65 3.55 8.22 -21.22
N LYS A 66 2.74 8.95 -21.99
CA LYS A 66 1.39 8.52 -22.38
C LYS A 66 1.37 7.19 -23.15
N ASN A 67 2.43 6.90 -23.90
CA ASN A 67 2.52 5.63 -24.65
C ASN A 67 2.78 4.47 -23.69
N GLU A 68 3.75 4.61 -22.79
CA GLU A 68 4.01 3.63 -21.74
C GLU A 68 2.78 3.40 -20.88
N LEU A 69 2.04 4.46 -20.52
CA LEU A 69 0.79 4.34 -19.77
C LEU A 69 -0.20 3.40 -20.46
N LYS A 70 -0.37 3.51 -21.79
CA LYS A 70 -1.27 2.65 -22.56
C LYS A 70 -0.79 1.21 -22.58
N GLU A 71 0.51 1.00 -22.80
CA GLU A 71 1.11 -0.35 -22.83
C GLU A 71 1.02 -1.04 -21.47
N ILE A 72 1.39 -0.34 -20.40
CA ILE A 72 1.28 -0.82 -19.02
C ILE A 72 -0.17 -1.17 -18.70
N THR A 73 -1.11 -0.27 -19.01
CA THR A 73 -2.53 -0.52 -18.74
C THR A 73 -3.08 -1.73 -19.50
N GLN A 74 -2.62 -1.96 -20.75
CA GLN A 74 -2.99 -3.16 -21.50
C GLN A 74 -2.47 -4.44 -20.84
N ARG A 75 -1.26 -4.41 -20.27
CA ARG A 75 -0.68 -5.57 -19.55
C ARG A 75 -1.35 -5.83 -18.20
N ILE A 76 -1.72 -4.79 -17.45
CA ILE A 76 -2.37 -4.91 -16.13
C ILE A 76 -3.86 -5.26 -16.27
N GLY A 77 -4.52 -4.69 -17.28
CA GLY A 77 -5.94 -4.85 -17.55
C GLY A 77 -6.84 -4.01 -16.65
N TYR A 78 -7.98 -3.57 -17.17
CA TYR A 78 -8.95 -2.72 -16.46
C TYR A 78 -9.77 -3.48 -15.39
N PRO A 79 -10.32 -2.78 -14.37
CA PRO A 79 -10.06 -1.37 -14.05
C PRO A 79 -8.68 -1.15 -13.42
N VAL A 80 -8.12 0.03 -13.65
CA VAL A 80 -6.82 0.46 -13.11
C VAL A 80 -6.95 1.71 -12.24
N VAL A 81 -5.98 1.88 -11.35
CA VAL A 81 -5.77 3.09 -10.54
C VAL A 81 -4.54 3.81 -11.08
N LEU A 82 -4.65 5.13 -11.22
CA LEU A 82 -3.54 6.01 -11.59
C LEU A 82 -3.14 6.83 -10.37
N LYS A 83 -1.83 6.88 -10.06
CA LYS A 83 -1.30 7.73 -8.98
C LYS A 83 -0.09 8.50 -9.44
N ILE A 84 0.11 9.72 -8.94
CA ILE A 84 1.41 10.38 -9.13
C ILE A 84 2.50 9.66 -8.34
N ASN A 85 3.62 9.41 -9.00
CA ASN A 85 4.85 8.98 -8.35
C ASN A 85 5.75 10.18 -8.10
N SER A 86 5.72 10.70 -6.88
CA SER A 86 6.62 11.75 -6.43
C SER A 86 6.99 11.55 -4.97
N ALA A 87 8.28 11.50 -4.66
CA ALA A 87 8.79 11.45 -3.29
C ALA A 87 8.57 12.78 -2.53
N GLU A 88 8.39 13.89 -3.26
CA GLU A 88 8.08 15.19 -2.67
C GLU A 88 6.62 15.30 -2.22
N ILE A 89 5.74 14.44 -2.76
CA ILE A 89 4.31 14.49 -2.48
C ILE A 89 3.90 13.30 -1.61
N VAL A 90 4.09 13.50 -0.32
CA VAL A 90 3.91 12.48 0.72
C VAL A 90 2.42 12.22 1.02
N HIS A 91 1.55 13.22 0.83
CA HIS A 91 0.09 13.12 1.07
C HIS A 91 -0.71 13.11 -0.24
N LYS A 92 -0.63 12.00 -0.98
CA LYS A 92 -1.26 11.79 -2.29
C LYS A 92 -2.80 11.91 -2.30
N SER A 93 -3.45 11.72 -1.16
CA SER A 93 -4.92 11.80 -1.01
C SER A 93 -5.44 13.24 -0.99
N ASP A 94 -4.63 14.18 -0.50
CA ASP A 94 -5.12 15.53 -0.16
C ASP A 94 -5.08 16.47 -1.38
N VAL A 95 -4.38 16.06 -2.44
CA VAL A 95 -4.17 16.86 -3.67
C VAL A 95 -4.84 16.23 -4.91
N GLY A 96 -5.69 15.21 -4.74
CA GLY A 96 -6.41 14.59 -5.85
C GLY A 96 -5.52 13.85 -6.84
N GLU A 97 -4.39 13.31 -6.34
CA GLU A 97 -3.31 12.67 -7.10
C GLU A 97 -3.56 11.19 -7.37
N VAL A 98 -4.76 10.73 -7.06
CA VAL A 98 -5.21 9.38 -7.30
C VAL A 98 -6.49 9.45 -8.12
N ILE A 99 -6.50 8.74 -9.25
CA ILE A 99 -7.72 8.43 -9.99
C ILE A 99 -8.01 6.95 -9.80
N LEU A 100 -9.14 6.67 -9.16
CA LEU A 100 -9.63 5.32 -8.93
C LEU A 100 -10.49 4.84 -10.10
N ASP A 101 -10.56 3.53 -10.27
CA ASP A 101 -11.51 2.83 -11.14
C ASP A 101 -11.59 3.36 -12.57
N THR A 102 -10.46 3.65 -13.21
CA THR A 102 -10.41 3.86 -14.66
C THR A 102 -10.78 2.56 -15.37
N LYS A 103 -11.91 2.49 -16.07
CA LYS A 103 -12.52 1.23 -16.53
C LYS A 103 -12.21 0.84 -17.96
N ASN A 104 -11.74 1.77 -18.78
CA ASN A 104 -11.50 1.54 -20.19
C ASN A 104 -10.50 2.54 -20.79
N LYS A 105 -10.18 2.34 -22.07
CA LYS A 105 -9.21 3.16 -22.82
C LYS A 105 -9.60 4.63 -22.93
N LYS A 106 -10.88 4.94 -23.10
CA LYS A 106 -11.35 6.32 -23.19
C LYS A 106 -11.18 7.03 -21.84
N GLU A 107 -11.64 6.39 -20.77
CA GLU A 107 -11.47 6.91 -19.40
C GLU A 107 -10.00 7.05 -19.01
N LEU A 108 -9.10 6.21 -19.52
CA LEU A 108 -7.66 6.30 -19.23
C LEU A 108 -7.06 7.64 -19.66
N GLU A 109 -7.39 8.09 -20.88
CA GLU A 109 -6.87 9.35 -21.41
C GLU A 109 -7.44 10.54 -20.62
N GLU A 110 -8.76 10.52 -20.34
CA GLU A 110 -9.42 11.55 -19.53
C GLU A 110 -8.89 11.59 -18.09
N SER A 111 -8.64 10.42 -17.50
CA SER A 111 -8.10 10.27 -16.14
C SER A 111 -6.67 10.79 -16.06
N TYR A 112 -5.83 10.50 -17.06
CA TYR A 112 -4.47 11.01 -17.12
C TYR A 112 -4.44 12.53 -17.21
N GLU A 113 -5.19 13.14 -18.14
CA GLU A 113 -5.25 14.60 -18.26
C GLU A 113 -5.74 15.26 -16.96
N THR A 114 -6.79 14.68 -16.35
CA THR A 114 -7.31 15.15 -15.07
C THR A 114 -6.25 15.11 -13.98
N LEU A 115 -5.52 13.99 -13.88
CA LEU A 115 -4.47 13.80 -12.89
C LEU A 115 -3.36 14.84 -13.06
N ILE A 116 -2.83 15.00 -14.27
CA ILE A 116 -1.77 15.97 -14.57
C ILE A 116 -2.22 17.40 -14.30
N ASN A 117 -3.44 17.77 -14.68
CA ASN A 117 -3.95 19.13 -14.47
C ASN A 117 -4.10 19.48 -12.98
N ARG A 118 -4.57 18.54 -12.15
CA ARG A 118 -4.66 18.75 -10.69
C ARG A 118 -3.29 19.02 -10.09
N VAL A 119 -2.31 18.22 -10.49
CA VAL A 119 -0.97 18.28 -9.90
C VAL A 119 -0.24 19.54 -10.37
N LYS A 120 -0.39 19.94 -11.64
CA LYS A 120 0.12 21.23 -12.14
C LYS A 120 -0.50 22.43 -11.43
N ALA A 121 -1.79 22.36 -11.09
CA ALA A 121 -2.46 23.43 -10.34
C ALA A 121 -1.93 23.55 -8.90
N ALA A 122 -1.56 22.42 -8.29
CA ALA A 122 -1.00 22.38 -6.94
C ALA A 122 0.52 22.66 -6.89
N PHE A 123 1.25 22.27 -7.93
CA PHE A 123 2.72 22.32 -8.00
C PHE A 123 3.17 22.95 -9.32
N SER A 124 3.47 24.25 -9.28
CA SER A 124 3.83 25.05 -10.47
C SER A 124 5.22 24.79 -11.05
N ARG A 125 6.04 23.95 -10.40
CA ARG A 125 7.46 23.73 -10.75
C ARG A 125 7.80 22.32 -11.26
N VAL A 126 6.82 21.43 -11.37
CA VAL A 126 7.08 20.05 -11.78
C VAL A 126 6.66 19.87 -13.24
N GLU A 127 7.64 19.63 -14.11
CA GLU A 127 7.44 19.50 -15.56
C GLU A 127 7.16 18.06 -16.02
N LEU A 128 7.67 17.08 -15.27
CA LEU A 128 7.58 15.65 -15.59
C LEU A 128 6.94 14.90 -14.43
N PHE A 129 5.79 14.30 -14.70
CA PHE A 129 5.09 13.46 -13.74
C PHE A 129 5.17 12.01 -14.18
N LYS A 130 5.81 11.19 -13.34
CA LYS A 130 5.73 9.74 -13.45
C LYS A 130 4.40 9.29 -12.86
N VAL A 131 3.69 8.41 -13.54
CA VAL A 131 2.38 7.91 -13.12
C VAL A 131 2.49 6.43 -12.79
N ILE A 132 2.15 6.07 -11.56
CA ILE A 132 1.96 4.68 -11.15
C ILE A 132 0.64 4.19 -11.71
N VAL A 133 0.67 2.98 -12.27
CA VAL A 133 -0.48 2.21 -12.71
C VAL A 133 -0.58 0.95 -11.87
N GLN A 134 -1.73 0.74 -11.26
CA GLN A 134 -2.03 -0.44 -10.44
C GLN A 134 -3.38 -1.03 -10.82
N LYS A 135 -3.56 -2.32 -10.56
CA LYS A 135 -4.89 -2.95 -10.63
C LYS A 135 -5.77 -2.35 -9.54
N SER A 136 -7.02 -1.99 -9.87
CA SER A 136 -7.98 -1.60 -8.82
C SER A 136 -8.28 -2.79 -7.91
N ALA A 137 -8.29 -2.54 -6.60
CA ALA A 137 -8.65 -3.51 -5.58
C ALA A 137 -9.93 -3.07 -4.86
N PRO A 138 -10.78 -4.01 -4.42
CA PRO A 138 -11.98 -3.67 -3.66
C PRO A 138 -11.62 -2.85 -2.40
N CYS A 139 -12.36 -1.76 -2.15
CA CYS A 139 -12.23 -1.01 -0.90
C CYS A 139 -12.89 -1.80 0.25
N GLY A 140 -12.38 -1.66 1.48
CA GLY A 140 -13.01 -2.38 2.59
C GLY A 140 -12.56 -2.08 4.02
N ILE A 141 -11.43 -1.39 4.24
CA ILE A 141 -10.86 -1.30 5.60
C ILE A 141 -11.13 0.07 6.26
N GLU A 142 -11.05 1.19 5.54
CA GLU A 142 -11.04 2.52 6.17
C GLU A 142 -12.33 2.92 6.90
N ILE A 143 -13.47 2.29 6.61
CA ILE A 143 -14.76 2.69 7.18
C ILE A 143 -15.01 2.09 8.59
N ILE A 144 -14.39 0.95 8.92
CA ILE A 144 -14.83 0.13 10.07
C ILE A 144 -14.01 0.41 11.35
N ASP A 145 -12.85 1.09 11.23
CA ASP A 145 -11.88 1.33 12.33
C ASP A 145 -11.62 0.07 13.19
N ASP A 146 -11.64 -1.09 12.53
CA ASP A 146 -11.48 -2.41 13.15
C ASP A 146 -10.02 -2.82 13.08
N VAL A 147 -9.28 -2.49 14.14
CA VAL A 147 -7.83 -2.70 14.23
C VAL A 147 -7.45 -3.43 15.51
N VAL A 148 -6.47 -4.32 15.41
CA VAL A 148 -5.88 -5.05 16.54
C VAL A 148 -4.38 -4.82 16.55
N PHE A 149 -3.82 -4.43 17.70
CA PHE A 149 -2.41 -4.11 17.86
C PHE A 149 -1.67 -5.21 18.62
N ARG A 150 -0.43 -5.49 18.22
CA ARG A 150 0.56 -6.27 18.97
C ARG A 150 1.94 -5.64 18.80
N LEU A 151 2.82 -5.91 19.76
CA LEU A 151 4.22 -5.48 19.69
C LEU A 151 5.02 -6.47 18.86
N ALA A 152 5.81 -5.98 17.91
CA ALA A 152 6.80 -6.77 17.19
C ALA A 152 7.96 -7.21 18.11
N PRO A 153 8.67 -8.32 17.80
CA PRO A 153 8.34 -9.29 16.75
C PRO A 153 7.04 -10.07 17.08
N ILE A 154 6.31 -10.49 16.04
CA ILE A 154 5.01 -11.18 16.16
C ILE A 154 5.19 -12.64 15.74
N THR A 155 4.79 -13.57 16.60
CA THR A 155 4.77 -15.01 16.28
C THR A 155 3.62 -15.37 15.35
N LYS A 156 3.71 -16.52 14.68
CA LYS A 156 2.61 -17.06 13.85
C LYS A 156 1.31 -17.26 14.64
N SER A 157 1.39 -17.58 15.93
CA SER A 157 0.19 -17.71 16.79
C SER A 157 -0.41 -16.35 17.08
N GLU A 158 0.41 -15.38 17.52
CA GLU A 158 -0.05 -14.00 17.78
C GLU A 158 -0.70 -13.39 16.53
N ALA A 159 -0.13 -13.60 15.35
CA ALA A 159 -0.71 -13.12 14.09
C ALA A 159 -2.09 -13.73 13.79
N ARG A 160 -2.31 -15.02 14.09
CA ARG A 160 -3.62 -15.67 13.92
C ARG A 160 -4.64 -15.14 14.93
N ASP A 161 -4.22 -14.97 16.18
CA ASP A 161 -5.07 -14.43 17.24
C ASP A 161 -5.53 -13.01 16.88
N MET A 162 -4.60 -12.17 16.40
CA MET A 162 -4.91 -10.83 15.91
C MET A 162 -5.98 -10.82 14.82
N ILE A 163 -5.91 -11.74 13.84
CA ILE A 163 -6.92 -11.85 12.77
C ILE A 163 -8.27 -12.25 13.35
N SER A 164 -8.30 -13.17 14.32
CA SER A 164 -9.54 -13.64 14.95
C SER A 164 -10.23 -12.60 15.86
N GLU A 165 -9.45 -11.65 16.39
CA GLU A 165 -9.94 -10.58 17.26
C GLU A 165 -10.63 -9.44 16.50
N LEU A 166 -10.41 -9.32 15.19
CA LEU A 166 -11.11 -8.36 14.34
C LEU A 166 -12.62 -8.63 14.39
N LYS A 167 -13.43 -7.59 14.57
CA LYS A 167 -14.90 -7.69 14.49
C LYS A 167 -15.33 -8.22 13.12
N ALA A 168 -14.60 -7.86 12.07
CA ALA A 168 -14.83 -8.27 10.69
C ALA A 168 -14.26 -9.66 10.34
N HIS A 169 -13.63 -10.40 11.27
CA HIS A 169 -12.99 -11.70 10.95
C HIS A 169 -13.93 -12.70 10.28
N LYS A 170 -15.24 -12.63 10.56
CA LYS A 170 -16.27 -13.47 9.93
C LYS A 170 -16.34 -13.31 8.41
N ILE A 171 -15.99 -12.14 7.87
CA ILE A 171 -15.92 -11.90 6.42
C ILE A 171 -14.80 -12.74 5.79
N LEU A 172 -13.68 -12.92 6.51
CA LEU A 172 -12.50 -13.64 6.02
C LEU A 172 -12.69 -15.17 5.97
N ILE A 173 -13.60 -15.72 6.79
CA ILE A 173 -13.91 -17.16 6.86
C ILE A 173 -15.20 -17.54 6.12
N GLY A 174 -15.83 -16.57 5.44
CA GLY A 174 -17.10 -16.72 4.72
C GLY A 174 -18.31 -16.42 5.59
N ALA A 175 -19.08 -15.42 5.19
CA ALA A 175 -20.42 -15.15 5.72
C ALA A 175 -21.47 -15.62 4.70
N ARG A 176 -22.49 -16.35 5.15
CA ARG A 176 -23.70 -16.59 4.34
C ARG A 176 -24.63 -15.40 4.51
N GLU A 177 -25.14 -14.85 3.40
CA GLU A 177 -26.18 -13.82 3.43
C GLU A 177 -27.40 -14.33 4.22
N SER A 178 -27.60 -13.81 5.43
CA SER A 178 -28.85 -13.97 6.17
C SER A 178 -29.72 -12.76 5.90
N HIS A 179 -30.67 -12.93 4.97
CA HIS A 179 -31.90 -12.14 4.78
C HIS A 179 -31.88 -10.69 5.27
N LEU A 180 -31.46 -9.78 4.40
CA LEU A 180 -32.00 -8.41 4.39
C LEU A 180 -33.41 -8.48 3.78
N GLN A 181 -34.44 -8.55 4.62
CA GLN A 181 -35.73 -8.00 4.24
C GLN A 181 -35.63 -6.48 4.43
N ILE A 182 -35.80 -5.77 3.32
CA ILE A 182 -35.91 -4.31 3.21
C ILE A 182 -37.17 -3.86 3.96
#